data_AF-A0A2N9LHE4-F1
#
_entry.id   AF-A0A2N9LHE4-F1
#
_cell.length_a   1.000
_cell.length_b   1.000
_cell.length_c   1.000
_cell.angle_alpha   90.00
_cell.angle_beta   90.00
_cell.angle_gamma   90.00
#
_symmetry.space_group_name_H-M   'P 1'
#
loop_
_entity.id
_entity.type
_entity.pdbx_description
1 polymer ?
#
loop_
_entity_poly.entity_id
_entity_poly.type
_entity_poly.pdbx_seq_one_letter_code
_entity_poly.pdbx_strand_id
1 'polypeptide(L)'
;MANTGLPIDQPYAGIRQHTFEELEQTLREMLQVYTEATASGNRERARYCRRQVIGAKDRAKFLAQSPRTSSEKQADKREMAQWMLVWLENPEVFPAWVDARKTVSS
;
A
#
# COMPACT_ATOMS: atom_id res chain seq x y z
N MET A 1 29.74 -17.85 13.15
CA MET A 1 28.31 -18.08 12.86
C MET A 1 27.53 -16.84 13.27
N ALA A 2 27.30 -15.92 12.34
CA ALA A 2 26.49 -14.72 12.58
C ALA A 2 25.19 -14.91 11.78
N ASN A 3 24.23 -15.61 12.39
CA ASN A 3 22.90 -15.79 11.83
C ASN A 3 22.06 -14.61 12.32
N THR A 4 22.25 -13.43 11.73
CA THR A 4 21.36 -12.29 11.94
C THR A 4 20.05 -12.61 11.24
N GLY A 5 19.20 -13.35 11.95
CA GLY A 5 17.88 -13.80 11.51
C GLY A 5 16.91 -12.64 11.41
N LEU A 6 17.03 -11.82 10.38
CA LEU A 6 15.86 -11.32 9.69
C LEU A 6 15.62 -12.29 8.53
N PRO A 7 14.82 -13.35 8.72
CA PRO A 7 14.13 -13.94 7.59
C PRO A 7 13.27 -12.81 7.02
N ILE A 8 13.81 -12.11 6.03
CA ILE A 8 12.98 -11.59 4.95
C ILE A 8 12.54 -12.81 4.14
N ASP A 9 11.79 -13.70 4.81
CA ASP A 9 10.62 -14.30 4.18
C ASP A 9 9.97 -13.13 3.44
N GLN A 10 9.75 -13.21 2.14
CA GLN A 10 9.09 -12.14 1.41
C GLN A 10 7.61 -12.20 1.82
N PRO A 11 7.13 -11.63 2.93
CA PRO A 11 5.78 -11.93 3.40
C PRO A 11 4.76 -11.08 2.62
N TYR A 12 5.27 -10.06 1.92
CA TYR A 12 4.52 -9.17 1.07
C TYR A 12 4.81 -9.61 -0.36
N ALA A 13 3.92 -10.45 -0.90
CA ALA A 13 3.86 -10.80 -2.32
C ALA A 13 3.49 -9.59 -3.21
N GLY A 14 4.02 -8.40 -2.91
CA GLY A 14 3.58 -7.11 -3.40
C GLY A 14 2.29 -6.64 -2.71
N ILE A 15 2.01 -5.34 -2.83
CA ILE A 15 0.69 -4.79 -2.50
C ILE A 15 -0.34 -5.48 -3.40
N ARG A 16 -1.31 -6.18 -2.80
CA ARG A 16 -2.38 -6.84 -3.56
C ARG A 16 -3.34 -5.78 -4.09
N GLN A 17 -3.60 -5.82 -5.39
CA GLN A 17 -4.44 -4.84 -6.10
C GLN A 17 -5.55 -5.53 -6.90
N HIS A 18 -6.03 -6.70 -6.48
CA HIS A 18 -7.16 -7.32 -7.17
C HIS A 18 -8.49 -6.70 -6.74
N THR A 19 -8.62 -6.35 -5.46
CA THR A 19 -9.80 -5.65 -4.93
C THR A 19 -9.39 -4.50 -4.00
N PHE A 20 -10.33 -3.57 -3.75
CA PHE A 20 -10.12 -2.51 -2.77
C PHE A 20 -9.92 -3.04 -1.35
N GLU A 21 -10.63 -4.11 -0.99
CA GLU A 21 -10.53 -4.75 0.32
C GLU A 21 -9.15 -5.38 0.55
N GLU A 22 -8.61 -6.10 -0.44
CA GLU A 22 -7.25 -6.63 -0.35
C GLU A 22 -6.19 -5.52 -0.27
N LEU A 23 -6.38 -4.46 -1.05
CA LEU A 23 -5.49 -3.30 -1.03
C LEU A 23 -5.50 -2.63 0.35
N GLU A 24 -6.68 -2.44 0.92
CA GLU A 24 -6.86 -1.88 2.25
C GLU A 24 -6.16 -2.71 3.32
N GLN A 25 -6.42 -4.01 3.34
CA GLN A 25 -5.84 -4.92 4.31
C GLN A 25 -4.32 -4.86 4.24
N THR A 26 -3.76 -4.93 3.02
CA THR A 26 -2.32 -4.84 2.80
C THR A 26 -1.75 -3.48 3.26
N LEU A 27 -2.44 -2.36 3.02
CA LEU A 27 -2.01 -1.04 3.46
C LEU A 27 -2.10 -0.86 4.99
N ARG A 28 -3.10 -1.46 5.64
CA ARG A 28 -3.21 -1.50 7.11
C ARG A 28 -2.09 -2.35 7.74
N GLU A 29 -1.78 -3.52 7.17
CA GLU A 29 -0.64 -4.34 7.60
C GLU A 29 0.70 -3.62 7.40
N MET A 30 0.87 -2.95 6.27
CA MET A 30 2.04 -2.10 5.99
C MET A 30 2.17 -0.96 6.99
N LEU A 31 1.05 -0.32 7.38
CA LEU A 31 1.02 0.73 8.38
C LEU A 31 1.54 0.21 9.72
N GLN A 32 1.07 -0.94 10.18
CA GLN A 32 1.51 -1.54 11.43
C GLN A 32 3.03 -1.77 11.43
N VAL A 33 3.57 -2.37 10.37
CA VAL A 33 5.02 -2.61 10.25
C VAL A 33 5.81 -1.31 10.14
N TYR A 34 5.28 -0.29 9.44
CA TYR A 34 5.91 1.01 9.33
C TYR A 34 5.97 1.72 10.69
N THR A 35 4.89 1.68 11.47
CA THR A 35 4.82 2.28 12.81
C THR A 35 5.78 1.58 13.77
N GLU A 36 5.81 0.24 13.80
CA GLU A 36 6.77 -0.53 14.59
C GLU A 36 8.22 -0.23 14.20
N ALA A 37 8.51 -0.20 12.89
CA ALA A 37 9.84 0.12 12.37
C ALA A 37 10.28 1.54 12.76
N THR A 38 9.36 2.50 12.74
CA THR A 38 9.64 3.89 13.10
C THR A 38 9.86 4.01 14.61
N ALA A 39 9.02 3.38 15.43
CA ALA A 39 9.16 3.37 16.89
C ALA A 39 10.45 2.68 17.37
N SER A 40 10.86 1.60 16.70
CA SER A 40 12.12 0.88 16.99
C SER A 40 13.37 1.53 16.38
N GLY A 41 13.23 2.63 15.64
CA GLY A 41 14.35 3.31 14.97
C GLY A 41 14.90 2.55 13.75
N ASN A 42 14.23 1.49 13.30
CA ASN A 42 14.61 0.69 12.13
C ASN A 42 14.24 1.40 10.82
N ARG A 43 15.05 2.40 10.45
CA ARG A 43 14.86 3.24 9.26
C ARG A 43 14.88 2.45 7.96
N GLU A 44 15.62 1.34 7.88
CA GLU A 44 15.69 0.49 6.68
C GLU A 44 14.35 -0.19 6.41
N ARG A 45 13.73 -0.75 7.45
CA ARG A 45 12.41 -1.38 7.37
C ARG A 45 11.32 -0.37 7.02
N ALA A 46 11.36 0.82 7.62
CA ALA A 46 10.45 1.92 7.26
C ALA A 46 10.60 2.35 5.78
N ARG A 47 11.84 2.45 5.27
CA ARG A 47 12.11 2.73 3.84
C ARG A 47 11.64 1.60 2.93
N TYR A 48 11.76 0.36 3.35
CA TYR A 48 11.27 -0.80 2.59
C TYR A 48 9.74 -0.72 2.41
N CYS A 49 8.99 -0.47 3.49
CA CYS A 49 7.53 -0.29 3.41
C CYS A 49 7.12 0.79 2.40
N ARG A 50 7.74 1.98 2.46
CA ARG A 50 7.45 3.06 1.49
C ARG A 50 7.78 2.65 0.05
N ARG A 51 8.90 1.94 -0.18
CA ARG A 51 9.26 1.46 -1.53
C ARG A 51 8.24 0.48 -2.11
N GLN A 52 7.69 -0.41 -1.28
CA GLN A 52 6.65 -1.34 -1.71
C GLN A 52 5.39 -0.60 -2.17
N VAL A 53 4.93 0.38 -1.38
CA VAL A 53 3.75 1.18 -1.72
C VAL A 53 3.99 2.07 -2.95
N ILE A 54 5.20 2.61 -3.13
CA ILE A 54 5.57 3.36 -4.35
C ILE A 54 5.50 2.45 -5.59
N GLY A 55 6.13 1.28 -5.55
CA GLY A 55 6.13 0.36 -6.70
C GLY A 55 4.73 -0.12 -7.06
N ALA A 56 3.90 -0.37 -6.06
CA ALA A 56 2.50 -0.69 -6.24
C ALA A 56 1.70 0.46 -6.90
N LYS A 57 1.88 1.69 -6.41
CA LYS A 57 1.23 2.89 -6.95
C LYS A 57 1.60 3.11 -8.41
N ASP A 58 2.88 2.98 -8.75
CA ASP A 58 3.35 3.18 -10.12
C ASP A 58 2.77 2.11 -11.06
N ARG A 59 2.66 0.86 -10.60
CA ARG A 59 1.98 -0.21 -11.34
C ARG A 59 0.49 0.06 -11.54
N ALA A 60 -0.21 0.57 -10.51
CA ALA A 60 -1.60 0.96 -10.61
C ALA A 60 -1.80 2.12 -11.61
N LYS A 61 -0.96 3.16 -11.51
CA LYS A 61 -0.95 4.28 -12.47
C LYS A 61 -0.68 3.84 -13.90
N PHE A 62 0.22 2.88 -14.09
CA PHE A 62 0.51 2.32 -15.42
C PHE A 62 -0.71 1.57 -15.99
N LEU A 63 -1.36 0.73 -15.18
CA LEU A 63 -2.57 0.01 -15.60
C LEU A 63 -3.76 0.95 -15.87
N ALA A 64 -3.87 2.05 -15.12
CA ALA A 64 -4.87 3.10 -15.31
C ALA A 64 -4.67 3.94 -16.58
N GLN A 65 -3.45 3.99 -17.12
CA GLN A 65 -3.12 4.68 -18.38
C GLN A 65 -3.07 3.71 -19.56
N SER A 66 -3.12 2.41 -19.31
CA SER A 66 -3.02 1.41 -20.36
C SER A 66 -4.29 1.42 -21.23
N PRO A 67 -4.15 1.61 -22.56
CA PRO A 67 -5.30 1.61 -23.47
C PRO A 67 -5.96 0.22 -23.60
N ARG A 68 -5.34 -0.83 -23.06
CA ARG A 68 -5.87 -2.20 -23.02
C ARG A 68 -6.83 -2.43 -21.85
N THR A 69 -6.93 -1.50 -20.91
CA THR A 69 -7.78 -1.61 -19.72
C THR A 69 -9.11 -0.91 -19.98
N SER A 70 -10.24 -1.55 -19.69
CA SER A 70 -11.58 -0.93 -19.76
C SER A 70 -11.66 0.34 -18.90
N SER A 71 -12.49 1.31 -19.30
CA SER A 71 -12.65 2.60 -18.58
C SER A 71 -12.96 2.42 -17.08
N GLU A 72 -13.81 1.44 -16.74
CA GLU A 72 -14.16 1.09 -15.35
C GLU A 72 -12.92 0.62 -14.56
N LYS A 73 -12.18 -0.36 -15.10
CA LYS A 73 -10.93 -0.82 -14.50
C LYS A 73 -9.85 0.27 -14.44
N GLN A 74 -9.85 1.24 -15.36
CA GLN A 74 -8.95 2.39 -15.26
C GLN A 74 -9.32 3.29 -14.08
N ALA A 75 -10.61 3.54 -13.87
CA ALA A 75 -11.10 4.30 -12.71
C ALA A 75 -10.71 3.60 -11.40
N ASP A 76 -10.92 2.28 -11.30
CA ASP A 76 -10.51 1.49 -10.14
C ASP A 76 -9.02 1.64 -9.86
N LYS A 77 -8.18 1.51 -10.89
CA LYS A 77 -6.73 1.62 -10.74
C LYS A 77 -6.27 3.02 -10.36
N ARG A 78 -6.96 4.07 -10.81
CA ARG A 78 -6.70 5.46 -10.37
C ARG A 78 -7.05 5.63 -8.90
N GLU A 79 -8.16 5.07 -8.47
CA GLU A 79 -8.59 5.13 -7.07
C GLU A 79 -7.62 4.34 -6.17
N MET A 80 -7.24 3.13 -6.56
CA MET A 80 -6.20 2.36 -5.87
C MET A 80 -4.88 3.15 -5.74
N ALA A 81 -4.46 3.85 -6.81
CA ALA A 81 -3.27 4.69 -6.75
C ALA A 81 -3.43 5.89 -5.82
N GLN A 82 -4.64 6.45 -5.70
CA GLN A 82 -4.96 7.52 -4.75
C GLN A 82 -4.88 7.01 -3.31
N TRP A 83 -5.40 5.83 -3.01
CA TRP A 83 -5.31 5.21 -1.68
C TRP A 83 -3.85 5.03 -1.25
N MET A 84 -3.02 4.52 -2.15
CA MET A 84 -1.58 4.38 -1.92
C MET A 84 -0.86 5.74 -1.76
N LEU A 85 -1.35 6.79 -2.42
CA LEU A 85 -0.81 8.14 -2.29
C LEU A 85 -1.11 8.74 -0.91
N VAL A 86 -2.35 8.62 -0.43
CA VAL A 86 -2.74 9.05 0.93
C VAL A 86 -1.88 8.36 1.98
N TRP A 87 -1.68 7.04 1.83
CA TRP A 87 -0.80 6.29 2.74
C TRP A 87 0.65 6.78 2.71
N LEU A 88 1.19 7.17 1.54
CA LEU A 88 2.56 7.67 1.41
C LEU A 88 2.76 9.08 1.96
N GLU A 89 1.71 9.89 1.95
CA GLU A 89 1.70 11.26 2.51
C GLU A 89 1.52 11.21 4.03
N ASN A 90 0.46 10.55 4.51
CA ASN A 90 0.12 10.44 5.92
C ASN A 90 -0.39 9.01 6.22
N PRO A 91 0.52 8.07 6.53
CA PRO A 91 0.17 6.66 6.72
C PRO A 91 -0.81 6.45 7.89
N GLU A 92 -0.71 7.26 8.94
CA GLU A 92 -1.57 7.23 10.13
C GLU A 92 -3.02 7.69 9.87
N VAL A 93 -3.24 8.56 8.87
CA VAL A 93 -4.56 9.07 8.51
C VAL A 93 -5.30 8.10 7.59
N PHE A 94 -4.56 7.23 6.90
CA PHE A 94 -5.11 6.31 5.90
C PHE A 94 -6.31 5.48 6.39
N PRO A 95 -6.28 4.81 7.57
CA PRO A 95 -7.42 4.00 8.03
C PRO A 95 -8.70 4.83 8.19
N ALA A 96 -8.59 5.98 8.88
CA ALA A 96 -9.72 6.89 9.10
C ALA A 96 -10.27 7.45 7.78
N TRP A 97 -9.38 7.76 6.83
CA TRP A 97 -9.77 8.26 5.51
C TRP A 97 -10.51 7.20 4.68
N VAL A 98 -10.04 5.95 4.68
CA VAL A 98 -10.73 4.85 3.97
C VAL A 98 -12.10 4.59 4.58
N ASP A 99 -12.20 4.55 5.91
CA ASP A 99 -13.47 4.31 6.60
C ASP A 99 -14.49 5.40 6.27
N ALA A 100 -14.08 6.67 6.29
CA ALA A 100 -14.94 7.79 5.88
C ALA A 100 -15.40 7.69 4.42
N ARG A 101 -14.50 7.28 3.52
CA ARG A 101 -14.83 7.10 2.09
C ARG A 101 -15.86 6.00 1.87
N LYS A 102 -15.77 4.88 2.61
CA LYS A 102 -16.78 3.81 2.55
C LYS A 102 -18.15 4.27 3.04
N THR A 103 -18.20 5.14 4.05
CA THR A 103 -19.47 5.70 4.56
C THR A 103 -20.14 6.62 3.54
N VAL A 104 -19.37 7.43 2.80
CA VAL A 104 -19.92 8.35 1.77
C VAL A 104 -20.38 7.62 0.51
N SER A 105 -19.79 6.45 0.22
CA SER A 105 -20.17 5.62 -0.93
C SER A 105 -21.26 4.58 -0.64
N SER A 106 -21.84 4.57 0.57
CA SER A 106 -22.95 3.67 0.97
C SER A 106 -24.32 4.33 0.86
#